data_AF-A0A961FT27-F1
#
_entry.id   AF-A0A961FT27-F1
#
_cell.length_a   1.000
_cell.length_b   1.000
_cell.length_c   1.000
_cell.angle_alpha   90.00
_cell.angle_beta   90.00
_cell.angle_gamma   90.00
#
_symmetry.space_group_name_H-M   'P 1'
#
loop_
_entity.id
_entity.type
_entity.pdbx_description
1 polymer ?
#
loop_
_entity_poly.entity_id
_entity_poly.type
_entity_poly.pdbx_seq_one_letter_code
_entity_poly.pdbx_strand_id
1 'polypeptide(L)'
;MGHAFQFQPVTLPEPIETPNRRIHTPIPHPDDREIVETLRRCEPRSMSGQPLVVWNRAEGVHVFDRHGNQWLDFSSGVLVTNAGHGRSEAVAALTEVVQRPLHHSYCFPNAERAALCEYLVDRCAPDYLDKVFLLTTGSEAIECAIKIARAHGHKCVGPEKDVIITFSGDFHGRTLGAQMAGGIPALKDWIVNHDPCMVNAPIPDGFRGQDTSFDGFLKALADAGVDPSRVAGVCLETYQGGTAILLPDAYMKSLRAFCDENQALLIFDEVQAGFGRCGKMWGFEHYGVRADMIVCGKGISSGLPLSAVIGHADWMDHFPPGSMTSTHTGNPICCAAALANIKALVEGGMIENAARMGEIFQARMKHFEQRYPNYVGKADAIGAVAAVQMVTAPGSFDPDHDTAFAIVKYAVERGLMLFGPVGTGGGTVKLCPPLCMTAEQVEEGLDVLEEAFDAVCVGR
;
A
#
# COMPACT_ATOMS: atom_id res chain seq x y z
N MET A 1 -10.53 -8.07 -16.62
CA MET A 1 -11.68 -8.47 -15.76
C MET A 1 -11.13 -9.31 -14.63
N GLY A 2 -11.58 -9.11 -13.39
CA GLY A 2 -11.10 -9.88 -12.23
C GLY A 2 -11.88 -11.19 -12.06
N HIS A 3 -11.21 -12.24 -11.61
CA HIS A 3 -11.88 -13.49 -11.26
C HIS A 3 -12.48 -13.37 -9.86
N ALA A 4 -13.70 -13.88 -9.70
CA ALA A 4 -14.29 -14.04 -8.38
C ALA A 4 -13.94 -15.42 -7.84
N PHE A 5 -13.48 -15.49 -6.60
CA PHE A 5 -13.38 -16.75 -5.86
C PHE A 5 -14.78 -17.36 -5.74
N GLN A 6 -14.93 -18.58 -6.25
CA GLN A 6 -16.20 -19.30 -6.22
C GLN A 6 -16.41 -19.91 -4.84
N PHE A 7 -17.67 -19.98 -4.39
CA PHE A 7 -17.98 -20.66 -3.14
C PHE A 7 -18.00 -22.17 -3.41
N GLN A 8 -16.83 -22.78 -3.32
CA GLN A 8 -16.62 -24.21 -3.52
C GLN A 8 -15.77 -24.71 -2.35
N PRO A 9 -16.39 -25.29 -1.30
CA PRO A 9 -15.65 -25.83 -0.16
C PRO A 9 -14.64 -26.88 -0.61
N VAL A 10 -13.38 -26.74 -0.19
CA VAL A 10 -12.29 -27.68 -0.44
C VAL A 10 -11.82 -28.25 0.89
N THR A 11 -11.93 -29.57 1.05
CA THR A 11 -11.36 -30.30 2.19
C THR A 11 -9.94 -30.77 1.85
N LEU A 12 -8.97 -30.46 2.69
CA LEU A 12 -7.61 -30.98 2.52
C LEU A 12 -7.59 -32.49 2.82
N PRO A 13 -6.75 -33.28 2.11
CA PRO A 13 -6.59 -34.71 2.38
C PRO A 13 -6.12 -35.00 3.81
N GLU A 14 -5.25 -34.15 4.34
CA GLU A 14 -4.74 -34.19 5.71
C GLU A 14 -4.92 -32.81 6.36
N PRO A 15 -5.32 -32.76 7.65
CA PRO A 15 -5.40 -31.49 8.36
C PRO A 15 -4.01 -30.90 8.55
N ILE A 16 -3.92 -29.57 8.50
CA ILE A 16 -2.70 -28.83 8.81
C ILE A 16 -2.74 -28.46 10.29
N GLU A 17 -1.69 -28.81 11.02
CA GLU A 17 -1.46 -28.37 12.39
C GLU A 17 0.03 -28.06 12.57
N THR A 18 0.36 -26.77 12.56
CA THR A 18 1.69 -26.22 12.87
C THR A 18 1.56 -25.19 13.99
N PRO A 19 2.66 -24.69 14.58
CA PRO A 19 2.58 -23.59 15.54
C PRO A 19 1.90 -22.33 14.98
N ASN A 20 1.92 -22.11 13.66
CA ASN A 20 1.42 -20.89 13.04
C ASN A 20 0.18 -21.06 12.16
N ARG A 21 -0.17 -22.29 11.79
CA ARG A 21 -1.29 -22.60 10.90
C ARG A 21 -2.10 -23.78 11.41
N ARG A 22 -3.41 -23.68 11.30
CA ARG A 22 -4.35 -24.76 11.61
C ARG A 22 -5.47 -24.78 10.59
N ILE A 23 -5.58 -25.84 9.80
CA ILE A 23 -6.66 -26.02 8.81
C ILE A 23 -7.21 -27.43 8.95
N HIS A 24 -8.42 -27.56 9.51
CA HIS A 24 -9.08 -28.85 9.76
C HIS A 24 -10.49 -28.95 9.20
N THR A 25 -11.01 -27.86 8.64
CA THR A 25 -12.32 -27.84 7.96
C THR A 25 -12.16 -27.51 6.47
N PRO A 26 -13.24 -27.65 5.67
CA PRO A 26 -13.22 -27.18 4.29
C PRO A 26 -13.06 -25.66 4.22
N ILE A 27 -12.37 -25.15 3.20
CA ILE A 27 -12.23 -23.70 2.91
C ILE A 27 -12.85 -23.39 1.53
N PRO A 28 -13.79 -22.43 1.40
CA PRO A 28 -14.56 -21.81 2.48
C PRO A 28 -15.33 -22.84 3.32
N HIS A 29 -15.58 -22.53 4.59
CA HIS A 29 -16.43 -23.38 5.43
C HIS A 29 -17.88 -23.36 4.94
N PRO A 30 -18.57 -24.51 4.83
CA PRO A 30 -19.96 -24.57 4.32
C PRO A 30 -20.94 -23.64 5.03
N ASP A 31 -20.83 -23.51 6.35
CA ASP A 31 -21.71 -22.67 7.18
C ASP A 31 -21.56 -21.16 6.93
N ASP A 32 -20.48 -20.73 6.27
CA ASP A 32 -20.28 -19.31 5.93
C ASP A 32 -20.99 -18.90 4.63
N ARG A 33 -21.67 -19.85 3.95
CA ARG A 33 -22.37 -19.60 2.67
C ARG A 33 -23.36 -18.44 2.75
N GLU A 34 -24.19 -18.40 3.78
CA GLU A 34 -25.24 -17.38 3.90
C GLU A 34 -24.65 -15.97 4.01
N ILE A 35 -23.51 -15.80 4.69
CA ILE A 35 -22.81 -14.51 4.78
C ILE A 35 -22.30 -14.09 3.40
N VAL A 36 -21.62 -14.99 2.69
CA VAL A 36 -21.07 -14.70 1.36
C VAL A 36 -22.19 -14.36 0.37
N GLU A 37 -23.30 -15.11 0.39
CA GLU A 37 -24.45 -14.87 -0.47
C GLU A 37 -25.18 -13.57 -0.10
N THR A 38 -25.24 -13.22 1.19
CA THR A 38 -25.75 -11.92 1.64
C THR A 38 -24.91 -10.77 1.10
N LEU A 39 -23.58 -10.83 1.22
CA LEU A 39 -22.69 -9.79 0.68
C LEU A 39 -22.84 -9.67 -0.84
N ARG A 40 -22.86 -10.79 -1.57
CA ARG A 40 -23.06 -10.78 -3.04
C ARG A 40 -24.40 -10.19 -3.48
N ARG A 41 -25.44 -10.32 -2.65
CA ARG A 41 -26.78 -9.76 -2.91
C ARG A 41 -26.87 -8.29 -2.54
N CYS A 42 -26.24 -7.89 -1.44
CA CYS A 42 -26.40 -6.58 -0.84
C CYS A 42 -25.34 -5.56 -1.30
N GLU A 43 -24.16 -6.00 -1.72
CA GLU A 43 -23.08 -5.13 -2.18
C GLU A 43 -22.93 -5.13 -3.71
N PRO A 44 -22.36 -4.06 -4.29
CA PRO A 44 -21.93 -4.09 -5.67
C PRO A 44 -20.95 -5.23 -5.92
N ARG A 45 -21.07 -5.90 -7.07
CA ARG A 45 -20.18 -6.99 -7.49
C ARG A 45 -18.68 -6.63 -7.42
N SER A 46 -18.33 -5.35 -7.56
CA SER A 46 -16.95 -4.85 -7.46
C SER A 46 -16.31 -4.99 -6.07
N MET A 47 -17.10 -5.24 -5.02
CA MET A 47 -16.59 -5.54 -3.67
C MET A 47 -16.18 -7.01 -3.50
N SER A 48 -16.42 -7.87 -4.50
CA SER A 48 -15.90 -9.24 -4.55
C SER A 48 -14.44 -9.29 -5.00
N GLY A 49 -13.83 -10.49 -4.97
CA GLY A 49 -12.50 -10.72 -5.53
C GLY A 49 -11.43 -11.09 -4.50
N GLN A 50 -11.80 -11.19 -3.23
CA GLN A 50 -10.94 -11.73 -2.17
C GLN A 50 -11.19 -13.24 -1.96
N PRO A 51 -10.17 -13.99 -1.49
CA PRO A 51 -10.37 -15.36 -1.03
C PRO A 51 -11.51 -15.46 -0.02
N LEU A 52 -12.33 -16.52 -0.13
CA LEU A 52 -13.53 -16.67 0.68
C LEU A 52 -13.18 -17.27 2.05
N VAL A 53 -12.69 -16.43 2.95
CA VAL A 53 -12.53 -16.76 4.38
C VAL A 53 -13.30 -15.72 5.18
N VAL A 54 -14.22 -16.16 6.04
CA VAL A 54 -14.95 -15.25 6.94
C VAL A 54 -14.13 -15.08 8.21
N TRP A 55 -13.43 -13.96 8.29
CA TRP A 55 -12.60 -13.61 9.45
C TRP A 55 -13.51 -13.39 10.66
N ASN A 56 -13.19 -14.04 11.77
CA ASN A 56 -13.86 -13.85 13.05
C ASN A 56 -13.04 -12.97 14.00
N ARG A 57 -11.73 -13.22 14.08
CA ARG A 57 -10.77 -12.42 14.83
C ARG A 57 -9.39 -12.49 14.16
N ALA A 58 -8.52 -11.54 14.50
CA ALA A 58 -7.11 -11.58 14.13
C ALA A 58 -6.27 -11.04 15.30
N GLU A 59 -5.08 -11.60 15.49
CA GLU A 59 -4.20 -11.26 16.61
C GLU A 59 -2.74 -11.44 16.19
N GLY A 60 -1.92 -10.41 16.39
CA GLY A 60 -0.53 -10.42 15.98
C GLY A 60 -0.39 -10.67 14.48
N VAL A 61 0.11 -11.86 14.12
CA VAL A 61 0.34 -12.30 12.74
C VAL A 61 -0.66 -13.36 12.27
N HIS A 62 -1.71 -13.62 13.03
CA HIS A 62 -2.65 -14.70 12.76
C HIS A 62 -4.06 -14.19 12.50
N VAL A 63 -4.75 -14.87 11.60
CA VAL A 63 -6.17 -14.68 11.29
C VAL A 63 -6.92 -15.95 11.66
N PHE A 64 -8.12 -15.80 12.20
CA PHE A 64 -8.94 -16.91 12.66
C PHE A 64 -10.36 -16.79 12.11
N ASP A 65 -10.94 -17.93 11.74
CA ASP A 65 -12.39 -18.03 11.53
C ASP A 65 -13.09 -18.51 12.80
N ARG A 66 -14.41 -18.67 12.75
CA ARG A 66 -15.20 -19.17 13.90
C ARG A 66 -15.15 -20.70 14.07
N HIS A 67 -14.60 -21.40 13.08
CA HIS A 67 -14.62 -22.87 12.98
C HIS A 67 -13.33 -23.50 13.51
N GLY A 68 -12.42 -22.66 14.01
CA GLY A 68 -11.18 -23.08 14.65
C GLY A 68 -10.01 -23.18 13.68
N ASN A 69 -10.12 -22.65 12.47
CA ASN A 69 -8.99 -22.52 11.57
C ASN A 69 -8.16 -21.27 11.91
N GLN A 70 -6.86 -21.36 11.63
CA GLN A 70 -5.86 -20.32 11.87
C GLN A 70 -4.97 -20.20 10.64
N TRP A 71 -4.84 -18.98 10.12
CA TRP A 71 -3.93 -18.64 9.04
C TRP A 71 -2.77 -17.80 9.56
N LEU A 72 -1.59 -18.04 8.99
CA LEU A 72 -0.47 -17.10 9.07
C LEU A 72 -0.69 -15.97 8.06
N ASP A 73 -0.64 -14.71 8.51
CA ASP A 73 -1.06 -13.56 7.73
C ASP A 73 0.06 -12.87 6.94
N PHE A 74 0.07 -13.05 5.62
CA PHE A 74 0.86 -12.27 4.67
C PHE A 74 0.03 -11.21 3.92
N SER A 75 -1.24 -11.04 4.26
CA SER A 75 -2.09 -10.00 3.67
C SER A 75 -1.96 -8.67 4.42
N SER A 76 -1.77 -8.72 5.74
CA SER A 76 -1.87 -7.58 6.68
C SER A 76 -3.06 -6.64 6.39
N GLY A 77 -4.18 -7.20 5.92
CA GLY A 77 -5.34 -6.41 5.50
C GLY A 77 -5.02 -5.41 4.38
N VAL A 78 -4.17 -5.78 3.43
CA VAL A 78 -3.60 -4.93 2.37
C VAL A 78 -2.67 -3.85 2.94
N LEU A 79 -1.59 -4.29 3.61
CA LEU A 79 -0.53 -3.43 4.17
C LEU A 79 -1.02 -2.47 5.26
N VAL A 80 -2.14 -2.79 5.91
CA VAL A 80 -2.72 -1.97 6.98
C VAL A 80 -2.08 -2.33 8.31
N THR A 81 -2.06 -3.61 8.69
CA THR A 81 -1.70 -4.04 10.05
C THR A 81 -0.20 -4.18 10.27
N ASN A 82 0.58 -3.13 9.96
CA ASN A 82 2.04 -3.12 10.14
C ASN A 82 2.45 -3.54 11.56
N ALA A 83 1.79 -3.02 12.61
CA ALA A 83 2.16 -3.35 13.98
C ALA A 83 1.58 -4.69 14.51
N GLY A 84 0.88 -5.44 13.66
CA GLY A 84 0.12 -6.63 14.03
C GLY A 84 -1.35 -6.34 14.35
N HIS A 85 -2.18 -7.37 14.26
CA HIS A 85 -3.61 -7.29 14.56
C HIS A 85 -3.86 -7.21 16.07
N GLY A 86 -4.90 -6.46 16.48
CA GLY A 86 -5.44 -6.53 17.84
C GLY A 86 -4.51 -6.07 18.96
N ARG A 87 -3.55 -5.17 18.67
CA ARG A 87 -2.59 -4.67 19.68
C ARG A 87 -3.27 -4.14 20.94
N SER A 88 -2.87 -4.67 22.08
CA SER A 88 -3.44 -4.32 23.39
C SER A 88 -3.35 -2.83 23.72
N GLU A 89 -2.25 -2.16 23.32
CA GLU A 89 -2.04 -0.73 23.56
C GLU A 89 -3.01 0.13 22.76
N ALA A 90 -3.25 -0.23 21.49
CA ALA A 90 -4.22 0.47 20.65
C ALA A 90 -5.66 0.25 21.13
N VAL A 91 -5.99 -0.98 21.55
CA VAL A 91 -7.30 -1.30 22.15
C VAL A 91 -7.52 -0.53 23.45
N ALA A 92 -6.50 -0.44 24.31
CA ALA A 92 -6.59 0.32 25.55
C ALA A 92 -6.81 1.81 25.28
N ALA A 93 -6.03 2.41 24.37
CA ALA A 93 -6.17 3.82 23.99
C ALA A 93 -7.55 4.13 23.38
N LEU A 94 -8.06 3.24 22.52
CA LEU A 94 -9.41 3.35 21.98
C LEU A 94 -10.46 3.25 23.09
N THR A 95 -10.31 2.29 24.01
CA THR A 95 -11.25 2.05 25.12
C THR A 95 -11.37 3.27 26.03
N GLU A 96 -10.25 3.92 26.34
CA GLU A 96 -10.22 5.14 27.15
C GLU A 96 -11.04 6.27 26.51
N VAL A 97 -10.86 6.52 25.20
CA VAL A 97 -11.61 7.56 24.50
C VAL A 97 -13.09 7.24 24.40
N VAL A 98 -13.49 6.00 24.13
CA VAL A 98 -14.93 5.68 24.02
C VAL A 98 -15.67 5.77 25.36
N GLN A 99 -14.96 5.55 26.48
CA GLN A 99 -15.50 5.72 27.83
C GLN A 99 -15.70 7.18 28.22
N ARG A 100 -14.89 8.10 27.68
CA ARG A 100 -15.06 9.55 27.84
C ARG A 100 -15.78 10.08 26.59
N PRO A 101 -17.12 10.24 26.56
CA PRO A 101 -17.98 10.32 25.36
C PRO A 101 -17.68 11.45 24.35
N LEU A 102 -16.46 11.48 23.80
CA LEU A 102 -15.86 12.40 22.84
C LEU A 102 -15.58 11.59 21.57
N HIS A 103 -16.64 11.15 20.92
CA HIS A 103 -16.54 10.27 19.76
C HIS A 103 -16.31 11.04 18.46
N HIS A 104 -16.60 12.34 18.48
CA HIS A 104 -16.48 13.21 17.32
C HIS A 104 -16.26 14.67 17.75
N SER A 105 -15.38 15.37 17.05
CA SER A 105 -15.06 16.77 17.33
C SER A 105 -14.63 17.50 16.06
N TYR A 106 -15.45 17.46 15.00
CA TYR A 106 -15.18 18.12 13.69
C TYR A 106 -14.32 19.37 13.85
N CYS A 107 -13.09 19.42 13.34
CA CYS A 107 -12.14 20.54 13.44
C CYS A 107 -11.90 21.19 14.83
N PHE A 108 -12.74 20.97 15.85
CA PHE A 108 -12.60 21.44 17.22
C PHE A 108 -11.33 20.82 17.82
N PRO A 109 -10.52 21.62 18.54
CA PRO A 109 -9.35 21.11 19.23
C PRO A 109 -9.70 19.99 20.20
N ASN A 110 -8.90 18.92 20.19
CA ASN A 110 -8.92 17.86 21.20
C ASN A 110 -7.49 17.37 21.43
N ALA A 111 -7.26 16.76 22.60
CA ALA A 111 -5.93 16.37 23.05
C ALA A 111 -5.37 15.21 22.22
N GLU A 112 -6.22 14.27 21.80
CA GLU A 112 -5.86 13.09 21.02
C GLU A 112 -5.30 13.48 19.66
N ARG A 113 -5.95 14.43 18.97
CA ARG A 113 -5.50 14.99 17.70
C ARG A 113 -4.19 15.76 17.87
N ALA A 114 -4.09 16.59 18.90
CA ALA A 114 -2.87 17.36 19.16
C ALA A 114 -1.67 16.43 19.41
N ALA A 115 -1.84 15.41 20.27
CA ALA A 115 -0.79 14.45 20.59
C ALA A 115 -0.35 13.61 19.38
N LEU A 116 -1.30 13.18 18.53
CA LEU A 116 -0.95 12.49 17.29
C LEU A 116 -0.19 13.41 16.33
N CYS A 117 -0.67 14.65 16.12
CA CYS A 117 0.01 15.59 15.23
C CYS A 117 1.44 15.90 15.69
N GLU A 118 1.64 16.17 16.98
CA GLU A 118 2.94 16.39 17.59
C GLU A 118 3.85 15.17 17.39
N TYR A 119 3.36 13.97 17.69
CA TYR A 119 4.17 12.75 17.53
C TYR A 119 4.54 12.47 16.05
N LEU A 120 3.62 12.72 15.11
CA LEU A 120 3.92 12.56 13.69
C LEU A 120 5.00 13.54 13.22
N VAL A 121 4.90 14.81 13.60
CA VAL A 121 5.89 15.83 13.20
C VAL A 121 7.22 15.62 13.92
N ASP A 122 7.22 15.50 15.25
CA ASP A 122 8.44 15.55 16.04
C ASP A 122 9.19 14.22 16.10
N ARG A 123 8.51 13.10 15.84
CA ARG A 123 9.09 11.74 16.01
C ARG A 123 9.09 10.90 14.75
N CYS A 124 8.23 11.19 13.79
CA CYS A 124 8.08 10.34 12.60
C CYS A 124 8.56 11.03 11.32
N ALA A 125 8.22 12.30 11.14
CA ALA A 125 8.56 13.04 9.95
C ALA A 125 10.09 13.28 9.87
N PRO A 126 10.66 13.37 8.66
CA PRO A 126 11.98 13.95 8.50
C PRO A 126 12.01 15.38 9.07
N ASP A 127 13.11 15.78 9.71
CA ASP A 127 13.27 17.05 10.45
C ASP A 127 12.91 18.34 9.67
N TYR A 128 12.80 18.24 8.35
CA TYR A 128 12.47 19.35 7.46
C TYR A 128 11.00 19.42 7.05
N LEU A 129 10.15 18.50 7.50
CA LEU A 129 8.71 18.54 7.33
C LEU A 129 8.06 18.79 8.69
N ASP A 130 7.40 19.93 8.85
CA ASP A 130 7.02 20.49 10.15
C ASP A 130 5.50 20.68 10.33
N LYS A 131 4.70 20.25 9.35
CA LYS A 131 3.24 20.30 9.38
C LYS A 131 2.62 18.99 8.97
N VAL A 132 1.47 18.69 9.59
CA VAL A 132 0.65 17.52 9.26
C VAL A 132 -0.80 17.92 9.12
N PHE A 133 -1.47 17.37 8.11
CA PHE A 133 -2.91 17.44 7.95
C PHE A 133 -3.51 16.03 7.94
N LEU A 134 -4.32 15.72 8.96
CA LEU A 134 -4.96 14.42 9.12
C LEU A 134 -6.22 14.29 8.26
N LEU A 135 -6.42 13.14 7.65
CA LEU A 135 -7.55 12.79 6.79
C LEU A 135 -8.01 11.35 7.11
N THR A 136 -8.94 10.80 6.33
CA THR A 136 -9.54 9.48 6.62
C THR A 136 -8.96 8.38 5.74
N THR A 137 -8.73 8.67 4.45
CA THR A 137 -8.25 7.69 3.47
C THR A 137 -7.00 8.16 2.73
N GLY A 138 -6.21 7.23 2.21
CA GLY A 138 -5.06 7.57 1.35
C GLY A 138 -5.47 8.35 0.10
N SER A 139 -6.65 8.08 -0.48
CA SER A 139 -7.15 8.79 -1.67
C SER A 139 -7.44 10.26 -1.38
N GLU A 140 -8.05 10.57 -0.23
CA GLU A 140 -8.21 11.96 0.22
C GLU A 140 -6.85 12.66 0.41
N ALA A 141 -5.87 11.94 0.95
CA ALA A 141 -4.55 12.49 1.23
C ALA A 141 -3.76 12.77 -0.07
N ILE A 142 -3.89 11.93 -1.09
CA ILE A 142 -3.36 12.21 -2.43
C ILE A 142 -4.02 13.44 -3.05
N GLU A 143 -5.35 13.50 -3.06
CA GLU A 143 -6.05 14.66 -3.64
C GLU A 143 -5.70 15.95 -2.89
N CYS A 144 -5.50 15.87 -1.58
CA CYS A 144 -5.01 16.97 -0.78
C CYS A 144 -3.60 17.42 -1.18
N ALA A 145 -2.65 16.48 -1.34
CA ALA A 145 -1.28 16.79 -1.74
C ALA A 145 -1.23 17.42 -3.15
N ILE A 146 -2.00 16.90 -4.10
CA ILE A 146 -2.16 17.48 -5.44
C ILE A 146 -2.71 18.90 -5.36
N LYS A 147 -3.73 19.12 -4.52
CA LYS A 147 -4.33 20.45 -4.33
C LYS A 147 -3.31 21.44 -3.77
N ILE A 148 -2.51 21.02 -2.80
CA ILE A 148 -1.45 21.84 -2.20
C ILE A 148 -0.37 22.17 -3.24
N ALA A 149 0.08 21.20 -4.03
CA ALA A 149 1.10 21.43 -5.07
C ALA A 149 0.65 22.44 -6.11
N ARG A 150 -0.56 22.29 -6.67
CA ARG A 150 -1.12 23.26 -7.63
C ARG A 150 -1.33 24.64 -7.00
N ALA A 151 -1.84 24.70 -5.76
CA ALA A 151 -2.05 25.97 -5.08
C ALA A 151 -0.72 26.69 -4.79
N HIS A 152 0.32 25.94 -4.39
CA HIS A 152 1.66 26.48 -4.22
C HIS A 152 2.23 27.01 -5.53
N GLY A 153 2.17 26.21 -6.61
CA GLY A 153 2.64 26.62 -7.92
C GLY A 153 1.95 27.88 -8.44
N HIS A 154 0.62 27.93 -8.34
CA HIS A 154 -0.17 29.10 -8.70
C HIS A 154 0.24 30.35 -7.88
N LYS A 155 0.33 30.22 -6.56
CA LYS A 155 0.60 31.37 -5.68
C LYS A 155 2.04 31.90 -5.80
N CYS A 156 3.01 31.02 -6.01
CA CYS A 156 4.43 31.36 -5.96
C CYS A 156 5.04 31.65 -7.33
N VAL A 157 4.49 31.09 -8.41
CA VAL A 157 5.01 31.25 -9.78
C VAL A 157 3.95 31.87 -10.68
N GLY A 158 2.81 31.21 -10.84
CA GLY A 158 1.73 31.66 -11.72
C GLY A 158 0.72 30.56 -12.05
N PRO A 159 -0.49 30.93 -12.53
CA PRO A 159 -1.58 29.99 -12.80
C PRO A 159 -1.24 28.89 -13.82
N GLU A 160 -0.23 29.11 -14.66
CA GLU A 160 0.30 28.14 -15.64
C GLU A 160 1.07 26.98 -15.00
N LYS A 161 1.45 27.10 -13.72
CA LYS A 161 2.15 26.06 -12.96
C LYS A 161 1.15 25.11 -12.30
N ASP A 162 0.54 24.27 -13.13
CA ASP A 162 -0.60 23.42 -12.80
C ASP A 162 -0.43 21.94 -13.15
N VAL A 163 0.68 21.57 -13.81
CA VAL A 163 0.93 20.19 -14.24
C VAL A 163 1.36 19.33 -13.05
N ILE A 164 0.68 18.20 -12.89
CA ILE A 164 1.07 17.14 -11.96
C ILE A 164 1.56 15.96 -12.78
N ILE A 165 2.76 15.50 -12.47
CA ILE A 165 3.34 14.30 -13.07
C ILE A 165 3.19 13.15 -12.08
N THR A 166 2.70 12.01 -12.57
CA THR A 166 2.75 10.71 -11.89
C THR A 166 3.29 9.67 -12.87
N PHE A 167 3.25 8.37 -12.53
CA PHE A 167 3.87 7.33 -13.35
C PHE A 167 2.87 6.28 -13.83
N SER A 168 3.18 5.70 -15.00
CA SER A 168 2.42 4.61 -15.61
C SER A 168 2.42 3.41 -14.67
N GLY A 169 1.24 2.87 -14.36
CA GLY A 169 1.07 1.80 -13.36
C GLY A 169 0.76 2.27 -11.93
N ASP A 170 0.89 3.56 -11.61
CA ASP A 170 0.64 4.06 -10.25
C ASP A 170 -0.80 3.83 -9.79
N PHE A 171 -0.96 3.52 -8.50
CA PHE A 171 -2.26 3.43 -7.84
C PHE A 171 -2.33 4.40 -6.66
N HIS A 172 -3.03 5.51 -6.84
CA HIS A 172 -3.18 6.52 -5.79
C HIS A 172 -4.56 6.52 -5.11
N GLY A 173 -5.49 5.67 -5.56
CA GLY A 173 -6.80 5.58 -4.94
C GLY A 173 -7.97 5.32 -5.87
N ARG A 174 -9.18 5.47 -5.33
CA ARG A 174 -10.44 5.21 -6.05
C ARG A 174 -11.42 6.39 -6.11
N THR A 175 -11.08 7.54 -5.53
CA THR A 175 -11.82 8.80 -5.75
C THR A 175 -11.45 9.39 -7.11
N LEU A 176 -12.27 10.29 -7.66
CA LEU A 176 -12.10 10.81 -9.02
C LEU A 176 -10.70 11.42 -9.27
N GLY A 177 -10.22 12.27 -8.36
CA GLY A 177 -8.92 12.93 -8.51
C GLY A 177 -7.76 11.94 -8.32
N ALA A 178 -7.86 11.07 -7.32
CA ALA A 178 -6.86 10.02 -7.09
C ALA A 178 -6.77 9.02 -8.25
N GLN A 179 -7.90 8.64 -8.85
CA GLN A 179 -7.91 7.77 -10.05
C GLN A 179 -7.36 8.49 -11.27
N MET A 180 -7.67 9.76 -11.44
CA MET A 180 -7.14 10.57 -12.55
C MET A 180 -5.62 10.66 -12.47
N ALA A 181 -5.06 10.83 -11.26
CA ALA A 181 -3.63 10.79 -11.00
C ALA A 181 -3.02 9.39 -11.20
N GLY A 182 -3.78 8.31 -10.99
CA GLY A 182 -3.31 6.94 -11.19
C GLY A 182 -2.88 6.63 -12.63
N GLY A 183 -1.89 5.76 -12.76
CA GLY A 183 -1.27 5.37 -14.02
C GLY A 183 -1.86 4.13 -14.69
N ILE A 184 -2.98 3.59 -14.20
CA ILE A 184 -3.60 2.36 -14.74
C ILE A 184 -4.80 2.73 -15.64
N PRO A 185 -4.69 2.62 -16.98
CA PRO A 185 -5.73 3.09 -17.90
C PRO A 185 -7.11 2.48 -17.65
N ALA A 186 -7.19 1.17 -17.42
CA ALA A 186 -8.44 0.45 -17.20
C ALA A 186 -9.22 0.89 -15.95
N LEU A 187 -8.61 1.64 -15.03
CA LEU A 187 -9.31 2.22 -13.87
C LEU A 187 -9.97 3.57 -14.19
N LYS A 188 -9.68 4.14 -15.38
CA LYS A 188 -10.09 5.48 -15.81
C LYS A 188 -11.09 5.45 -16.98
N ASP A 189 -11.42 4.29 -17.54
CA ASP A 189 -12.30 4.14 -18.73
C ASP A 189 -13.68 4.83 -18.59
N TRP A 190 -14.16 5.03 -17.37
CA TRP A 190 -15.44 5.69 -17.09
C TRP A 190 -15.34 7.22 -16.97
N ILE A 191 -14.11 7.76 -16.87
CA ILE A 191 -13.85 9.19 -16.74
C ILE A 191 -13.94 9.81 -18.13
N VAL A 192 -14.92 10.69 -18.33
CA VAL A 192 -15.13 11.34 -19.64
C VAL A 192 -14.21 12.57 -19.80
N ASN A 193 -14.12 13.39 -18.75
CA ASN A 193 -13.32 14.62 -18.77
C ASN A 193 -12.00 14.39 -18.04
N HIS A 194 -10.96 14.08 -18.81
CA HIS A 194 -9.60 14.00 -18.29
C HIS A 194 -9.01 15.40 -18.11
N ASP A 195 -8.33 15.62 -16.99
CA ASP A 195 -7.51 16.81 -16.78
C ASP A 195 -6.23 16.70 -17.63
N PRO A 196 -6.02 17.57 -18.63
CA PRO A 196 -4.83 17.52 -19.48
C PRO A 196 -3.54 17.84 -18.72
N CYS A 197 -3.64 18.45 -17.53
CA CYS A 197 -2.51 18.77 -16.65
C CYS A 197 -2.25 17.64 -15.64
N MET A 198 -2.81 16.45 -15.83
CA MET A 198 -2.46 15.23 -15.09
C MET A 198 -1.77 14.26 -16.05
N VAL A 199 -0.44 14.15 -15.96
CA VAL A 199 0.38 13.46 -16.94
C VAL A 199 1.07 12.26 -16.31
N ASN A 200 0.91 11.08 -16.90
CA ASN A 200 1.60 9.86 -16.46
C ASN A 200 2.88 9.66 -17.29
N ALA A 201 4.05 9.83 -16.68
CA ALA A 201 5.33 9.47 -17.28
C ALA A 201 5.55 7.95 -17.27
N PRO A 202 6.47 7.39 -18.09
CA PRO A 202 6.87 5.99 -17.98
C PRO A 202 7.52 5.71 -16.62
N ILE A 203 7.15 4.60 -15.97
CA ILE A 203 7.83 4.13 -14.76
C ILE A 203 9.23 3.58 -15.12
N PRO A 204 10.30 3.84 -14.36
CA PRO A 204 11.64 3.31 -14.63
C PRO A 204 11.95 2.05 -13.79
N ASP A 205 11.08 1.04 -13.81
CA ASP A 205 11.20 -0.15 -12.94
C ASP A 205 12.17 -1.23 -13.47
N GLY A 206 12.70 -1.06 -14.69
CA GLY A 206 13.62 -2.00 -15.33
C GLY A 206 12.98 -3.33 -15.77
N PHE A 207 11.66 -3.47 -15.63
CA PHE A 207 10.92 -4.64 -16.09
C PHE A 207 9.88 -4.27 -17.14
N ARG A 208 8.73 -3.69 -16.74
CA ARG A 208 7.73 -3.19 -17.72
C ARG A 208 8.12 -1.81 -18.24
N GLY A 209 8.75 -1.02 -17.38
CA GLY A 209 9.44 0.22 -17.68
C GLY A 209 10.90 -0.02 -18.04
N GLN A 210 11.16 -0.36 -19.30
CA GLN A 210 12.52 -0.74 -19.73
C GLN A 210 13.50 0.43 -19.77
N ASP A 211 13.03 1.62 -20.14
CA ASP A 211 13.85 2.83 -20.12
C ASP A 211 13.92 3.36 -18.69
N THR A 212 15.09 3.20 -18.08
CA THR A 212 15.38 3.64 -16.72
C THR A 212 16.17 4.94 -16.69
N SER A 213 16.38 5.58 -17.85
CA SER A 213 17.13 6.82 -17.96
C SER A 213 16.27 8.04 -17.63
N PHE A 214 16.92 9.07 -17.09
CA PHE A 214 16.24 10.35 -16.87
C PHE A 214 15.98 11.12 -18.19
N ASP A 215 16.80 10.88 -19.21
CA ASP A 215 16.57 11.43 -20.55
C ASP A 215 15.26 10.89 -21.16
N GLY A 216 14.94 9.60 -20.91
CA GLY A 216 13.67 8.99 -21.27
C GLY A 216 12.47 9.71 -20.62
N PHE A 217 12.60 10.09 -19.35
CA PHE A 217 11.59 10.90 -18.65
C PHE A 217 11.39 12.27 -19.29
N LEU A 218 12.48 13.01 -19.53
CA LEU A 218 12.42 14.34 -20.16
C LEU A 218 11.83 14.27 -21.57
N LYS A 219 12.21 13.23 -22.34
CA LYS A 219 11.64 12.96 -23.65
C LYS A 219 10.13 12.71 -23.57
N ALA A 220 9.68 11.89 -22.62
CA ALA A 220 8.26 11.60 -22.44
C ALA A 220 7.44 12.84 -22.09
N LEU A 221 7.99 13.75 -21.26
CA LEU A 221 7.34 15.04 -20.97
C LEU A 221 7.23 15.90 -22.23
N ALA A 222 8.31 16.00 -23.02
CA ALA A 222 8.31 16.76 -24.27
C ALA A 222 7.32 16.18 -25.29
N ASP A 223 7.28 14.85 -25.44
CA ASP A 223 6.34 14.15 -26.33
C ASP A 223 4.87 14.34 -25.86
N ALA A 224 4.63 14.51 -24.56
CA ALA A 224 3.34 14.87 -23.99
C ALA A 224 3.02 16.40 -24.07
N GLY A 225 3.93 17.21 -24.60
CA GLY A 225 3.75 18.67 -24.70
C GLY A 225 3.84 19.40 -23.36
N VAL A 226 4.48 18.80 -22.36
CA VAL A 226 4.67 19.40 -21.03
C VAL A 226 5.92 20.27 -21.04
N ASP A 227 5.73 21.56 -20.76
CA ASP A 227 6.82 22.46 -20.40
C ASP A 227 7.21 22.21 -18.93
N PRO A 228 8.47 21.84 -18.61
CA PRO A 228 8.93 21.62 -17.25
C PRO A 228 8.62 22.76 -16.27
N SER A 229 8.62 24.02 -16.73
CA SER A 229 8.31 25.18 -15.88
C SER A 229 6.88 25.18 -15.36
N ARG A 230 5.96 24.50 -16.06
CA ARG A 230 4.55 24.35 -15.67
C ARG A 230 4.31 23.25 -14.64
N VAL A 231 5.32 22.44 -14.32
CA VAL A 231 5.18 21.35 -13.34
C VAL A 231 5.03 21.95 -11.95
N ALA A 232 3.88 21.70 -11.32
CA ALA A 232 3.57 22.07 -9.94
C ALA A 232 4.06 21.02 -8.95
N GLY A 233 4.03 19.74 -9.36
CA GLY A 233 4.55 18.66 -8.55
C GLY A 233 4.70 17.35 -9.30
N VAL A 234 5.58 16.50 -8.78
CA VAL A 234 5.74 15.11 -9.19
C VAL A 234 5.32 14.23 -8.02
N CYS A 235 4.35 13.35 -8.22
CA CYS A 235 3.84 12.43 -7.21
C CYS A 235 4.11 11.00 -7.63
N LEU A 236 4.71 10.20 -6.75
CA LEU A 236 5.00 8.80 -7.02
C LEU A 236 4.95 7.94 -5.76
N GLU A 237 4.60 6.67 -5.93
CA GLU A 237 4.81 5.66 -4.90
C GLU A 237 6.31 5.38 -4.74
N THR A 238 6.80 5.16 -3.52
CA THR A 238 8.20 4.73 -3.32
C THR A 238 8.51 3.48 -4.13
N TYR A 239 7.62 2.51 -4.07
CA TYR A 239 7.58 1.38 -4.99
C TYR A 239 6.13 1.26 -5.45
N GLN A 240 5.89 0.91 -6.71
CA GLN A 240 4.53 0.67 -7.16
C GLN A 240 3.95 -0.53 -6.40
N GLY A 241 2.74 -0.38 -5.87
CA GLY A 241 2.12 -1.39 -5.02
C GLY A 241 2.13 -2.82 -5.60
N GLY A 242 2.11 -2.98 -6.93
CA GLY A 242 2.15 -4.29 -7.60
C GLY A 242 3.54 -4.91 -7.78
N THR A 243 4.65 -4.24 -7.48
CA THR A 243 5.98 -4.71 -7.88
C THR A 243 6.96 -4.87 -6.73
N ALA A 244 6.83 -4.06 -5.66
CA ALA A 244 7.83 -3.99 -4.58
C ALA A 244 9.27 -3.67 -5.06
N ILE A 245 9.41 -3.14 -6.28
CA ILE A 245 10.69 -2.77 -6.89
C ILE A 245 10.98 -1.31 -6.55
N LEU A 246 12.18 -1.05 -6.02
CA LEU A 246 12.71 0.32 -5.92
C LEU A 246 13.13 0.84 -7.29
N LEU A 247 12.93 2.13 -7.51
CA LEU A 247 13.39 2.83 -8.70
C LEU A 247 14.92 3.08 -8.62
N PRO A 248 15.61 3.26 -9.75
CA PRO A 248 17.05 3.50 -9.74
C PRO A 248 17.43 4.78 -8.97
N ASP A 249 18.39 4.69 -8.05
CA ASP A 249 18.88 5.84 -7.26
C ASP A 249 19.29 7.04 -8.13
N ALA A 250 19.95 6.78 -9.24
CA ALA A 250 20.39 7.83 -10.17
C ALA A 250 19.19 8.56 -10.79
N TYR A 251 18.13 7.82 -11.14
CA TYR A 251 16.89 8.39 -11.64
C TYR A 251 16.24 9.28 -10.58
N MET A 252 16.13 8.79 -9.35
CA MET A 252 15.50 9.53 -8.25
C MET A 252 16.26 10.80 -7.86
N LYS A 253 17.60 10.77 -7.89
CA LYS A 253 18.43 11.96 -7.68
C LYS A 253 18.23 12.99 -8.78
N SER A 254 18.15 12.56 -10.04
CA SER A 254 17.84 13.45 -11.16
C SER A 254 16.41 14.01 -11.08
N LEU A 255 15.44 13.21 -10.64
CA LEU A 255 14.06 13.66 -10.45
C LEU A 255 13.95 14.73 -9.37
N ARG A 256 14.67 14.58 -8.26
CA ARG A 256 14.77 15.60 -7.22
C ARG A 256 15.40 16.88 -7.76
N ALA A 257 16.52 16.78 -8.48
CA ALA A 257 17.17 17.94 -9.10
C ALA A 257 16.23 18.66 -10.10
N PHE A 258 15.50 17.90 -10.92
CA PHE A 258 14.48 18.44 -11.81
C PHE A 258 13.39 19.19 -11.06
N CYS A 259 12.90 18.65 -9.94
CA CYS A 259 11.90 19.34 -9.11
C CYS A 259 12.46 20.64 -8.53
N ASP A 260 13.72 20.65 -8.07
CA ASP A 260 14.37 21.85 -7.54
C ASP A 260 14.55 22.93 -8.62
N GLU A 261 15.10 22.56 -9.78
CA GLU A 261 15.31 23.44 -10.93
C GLU A 261 14.02 24.07 -11.43
N ASN A 262 12.93 23.29 -11.41
CA ASN A 262 11.63 23.73 -11.90
C ASN A 262 10.72 24.22 -10.78
N GLN A 263 11.17 24.37 -9.53
CA GLN A 263 10.31 24.79 -8.40
C GLN A 263 9.02 23.95 -8.27
N ALA A 264 9.11 22.64 -8.54
CA ALA A 264 8.03 21.68 -8.40
C ALA A 264 8.17 20.93 -7.07
N LEU A 265 7.03 20.55 -6.45
CA LEU A 265 7.05 19.73 -5.24
C LEU A 265 7.21 18.24 -5.57
N LEU A 266 8.17 17.56 -4.95
CA LEU A 266 8.29 16.10 -5.00
C LEU A 266 7.47 15.48 -3.87
N ILE A 267 6.49 14.66 -4.23
CA ILE A 267 5.51 14.06 -3.32
C ILE A 267 5.69 12.56 -3.33
N PHE A 268 5.98 11.96 -2.18
CA PHE A 268 6.01 10.51 -2.05
C PHE A 268 4.67 10.00 -1.50
N ASP A 269 4.01 9.14 -2.28
CA ASP A 269 2.92 8.30 -1.82
C ASP A 269 3.50 7.13 -1.00
N GLU A 270 3.55 7.36 0.32
CA GLU A 270 3.98 6.42 1.36
C GLU A 270 2.78 5.68 1.96
N VAL A 271 1.59 5.71 1.33
CA VAL A 271 0.39 5.04 1.87
C VAL A 271 0.62 3.55 2.05
N GLN A 272 1.43 2.92 1.18
CA GLN A 272 1.85 1.52 1.33
C GLN A 272 3.24 1.34 1.95
N ALA A 273 4.18 2.20 1.60
CA ALA A 273 5.60 2.05 1.91
C ALA A 273 6.01 2.60 3.29
N GLY A 274 5.19 3.48 3.86
CA GLY A 274 5.50 4.16 5.11
C GLY A 274 5.33 3.27 6.35
N PHE A 275 5.67 3.86 7.50
CA PHE A 275 5.59 3.22 8.82
C PHE A 275 6.32 1.88 8.87
N GLY A 276 7.59 1.85 8.45
CA GLY A 276 8.44 0.69 8.64
C GLY A 276 8.35 -0.40 7.57
N ARG A 277 7.38 -0.32 6.64
CA ARG A 277 7.11 -1.41 5.69
C ARG A 277 8.36 -1.83 4.91
N CYS A 278 9.14 -0.86 4.46
CA CYS A 278 10.37 -1.07 3.69
C CYS A 278 11.63 -1.29 4.55
N GLY A 279 11.50 -1.55 5.86
CA GLY A 279 12.66 -1.63 6.78
C GLY A 279 13.28 -0.27 7.13
N LYS A 280 12.61 0.82 6.75
CA LYS A 280 12.88 2.22 7.10
C LYS A 280 11.58 2.90 7.50
N MET A 281 11.63 4.02 8.22
CA MET A 281 10.42 4.72 8.64
C MET A 281 9.58 5.13 7.43
N TRP A 282 10.25 5.68 6.42
CA TRP A 282 9.68 6.01 5.12
C TRP A 282 10.43 5.29 4.02
N GLY A 283 9.71 4.75 3.04
CA GLY A 283 10.33 4.00 1.96
C GLY A 283 11.28 4.84 1.10
N PHE A 284 10.95 6.11 0.84
CA PHE A 284 11.75 6.99 -0.01
C PHE A 284 13.16 7.25 0.52
N GLU A 285 13.40 7.01 1.81
CA GLU A 285 14.71 7.15 2.45
C GLU A 285 15.76 6.19 1.86
N HIS A 286 15.35 5.16 1.12
CA HIS A 286 16.26 4.30 0.35
C HIS A 286 16.95 5.05 -0.78
N TYR A 287 16.33 6.10 -1.35
CA TYR A 287 16.87 6.86 -2.47
C TYR A 287 17.87 7.95 -2.08
N GLY A 288 17.94 8.31 -0.80
CA GLY A 288 18.78 9.41 -0.33
C GLY A 288 18.38 10.78 -0.89
N VAL A 289 17.09 10.98 -1.20
CA VAL A 289 16.52 12.25 -1.65
C VAL A 289 15.54 12.81 -0.64
N ARG A 290 15.24 14.11 -0.74
CA ARG A 290 14.28 14.79 0.13
C ARG A 290 12.92 14.93 -0.55
N ALA A 291 11.88 14.46 0.11
CA ALA A 291 10.49 14.76 -0.22
C ALA A 291 10.15 16.23 0.12
N ASP A 292 9.19 16.83 -0.59
CA ASP A 292 8.52 18.08 -0.15
C ASP A 292 7.22 17.77 0.60
N MET A 293 6.54 16.69 0.21
CA MET A 293 5.40 16.15 0.96
C MET A 293 5.46 14.63 0.97
N ILE A 294 4.95 14.04 2.05
CA ILE A 294 4.66 12.62 2.13
C ILE A 294 3.18 12.42 2.40
N VAL A 295 2.60 11.46 1.70
CA VAL A 295 1.21 11.05 1.85
C VAL A 295 1.19 9.69 2.50
N CYS A 296 0.49 9.52 3.61
CA CYS A 296 0.51 8.26 4.35
C CYS A 296 -0.89 7.84 4.82
N GLY A 297 -1.08 6.55 5.08
CA GLY A 297 -2.33 5.95 5.51
C GLY A 297 -2.05 4.56 6.08
N LYS A 298 -2.97 3.60 5.90
CA LYS A 298 -2.77 2.17 6.20
C LYS A 298 -2.05 1.91 7.53
N GLY A 299 -0.74 1.64 7.49
CA GLY A 299 0.13 1.41 8.65
C GLY A 299 0.11 2.49 9.74
N ILE A 300 -0.37 3.71 9.43
CA ILE A 300 -0.53 4.81 10.40
C ILE A 300 -1.35 4.40 11.62
N SER A 301 -2.36 3.54 11.46
CA SER A 301 -3.26 3.14 12.53
C SER A 301 -3.31 1.64 12.78
N SER A 302 -2.80 0.82 11.85
CA SER A 302 -2.98 -0.63 11.83
C SER A 302 -4.42 -1.12 11.96
N GLY A 303 -5.42 -0.32 11.55
CA GLY A 303 -6.79 -0.80 11.44
C GLY A 303 -7.90 0.24 11.34
N LEU A 304 -7.71 1.44 11.91
CA LEU A 304 -8.74 2.48 11.90
C LEU A 304 -8.59 3.45 10.71
N PRO A 305 -9.69 4.03 10.18
CA PRO A 305 -9.62 5.01 9.10
C PRO A 305 -8.85 6.25 9.52
N LEU A 306 -7.64 6.42 8.98
CA LEU A 306 -6.78 7.57 9.18
C LEU A 306 -5.77 7.64 8.04
N SER A 307 -5.47 8.85 7.60
CA SER A 307 -4.39 9.17 6.68
C SER A 307 -3.83 10.53 7.03
N ALA A 308 -2.71 10.92 6.41
CA ALA A 308 -2.15 12.24 6.59
C ALA A 308 -1.38 12.70 5.35
N VAL A 309 -1.28 14.02 5.21
CA VAL A 309 -0.25 14.69 4.40
C VAL A 309 0.69 15.37 5.37
N ILE A 310 1.98 15.09 5.26
CA ILE A 310 3.04 15.72 6.06
C ILE A 310 3.93 16.50 5.10
N GLY A 311 4.21 17.77 5.41
CA GLY A 311 4.87 18.70 4.51
C GLY A 311 5.48 19.89 5.25
N HIS A 312 6.19 20.77 4.53
CA HIS A 312 6.70 22.02 5.08
C HIS A 312 5.61 23.10 5.16
N ALA A 313 5.70 23.99 6.16
CA ALA A 313 4.77 25.09 6.39
C ALA A 313 4.56 26.00 5.16
N ASP A 314 5.60 26.24 4.35
CA ASP A 314 5.56 27.13 3.19
C ASP A 314 4.49 26.77 2.13
N TRP A 315 4.06 25.49 2.09
CA TRP A 315 2.95 25.06 1.24
C TRP A 315 1.76 24.53 2.03
N MET A 316 1.98 23.92 3.18
CA MET A 316 0.88 23.40 4.02
C MET A 316 -0.02 24.52 4.56
N ASP A 317 0.54 25.70 4.84
CA ASP A 317 -0.20 26.86 5.39
C ASP A 317 -0.72 27.84 4.30
N HIS A 318 -0.75 27.42 3.02
CA HIS A 318 -1.26 28.28 1.93
C HIS A 318 -2.74 28.62 2.02
N PHE A 319 -3.50 27.73 2.63
CA PHE A 319 -4.95 27.79 2.71
C PHE A 319 -5.40 28.49 4.01
N PRO A 320 -6.31 29.47 3.96
CA PRO A 320 -6.78 30.17 5.15
C PRO A 320 -7.59 29.24 6.07
N PRO A 321 -7.75 29.60 7.37
CA PRO A 321 -8.55 28.83 8.31
C PRO A 321 -9.94 28.46 7.77
N GLY A 322 -10.30 27.18 7.88
CA GLY A 322 -11.61 26.65 7.45
C GLY A 322 -11.71 26.24 5.97
N SER A 323 -10.65 26.40 5.17
CA SER A 323 -10.67 26.02 3.74
C SER A 323 -10.07 24.63 3.43
N MET A 324 -9.40 24.03 4.41
CA MET A 324 -8.88 22.66 4.38
C MET A 324 -9.51 21.85 5.52
N THR A 325 -10.60 21.14 5.22
CA THR A 325 -11.33 20.36 6.23
C THR A 325 -11.90 19.08 5.63
N SER A 326 -12.05 18.05 6.45
CA SER A 326 -12.89 16.88 6.16
C SER A 326 -13.72 16.58 7.41
N THR A 327 -14.96 16.12 7.27
CA THR A 327 -15.86 15.92 8.43
C THR A 327 -15.23 15.01 9.49
N HIS A 328 -14.58 13.92 9.07
CA HIS A 328 -13.94 12.95 9.97
C HIS A 328 -12.46 13.23 10.25
N THR A 329 -11.91 14.37 9.78
CA THR A 329 -10.50 14.75 9.97
C THR A 329 -10.10 14.70 11.45
N GLY A 330 -9.01 13.98 11.74
CA GLY A 330 -8.47 13.88 13.09
C GLY A 330 -9.49 13.40 14.13
N ASN A 331 -10.30 12.39 13.78
CA ASN A 331 -11.24 11.76 14.72
C ASN A 331 -10.49 11.32 16.01
N PRO A 332 -10.95 11.71 17.21
CA PRO A 332 -10.22 11.46 18.45
C PRO A 332 -10.03 9.96 18.76
N ILE A 333 -10.99 9.10 18.40
CA ILE A 333 -10.87 7.65 18.55
C ILE A 333 -9.76 7.11 17.64
N CYS A 334 -9.76 7.52 16.37
CA CYS A 334 -8.70 7.13 15.42
C CYS A 334 -7.34 7.68 15.85
N CYS A 335 -7.28 8.92 16.35
CA CYS A 335 -6.02 9.56 16.76
C CYS A 335 -5.37 8.85 17.95
N ALA A 336 -6.15 8.51 18.99
CA ALA A 336 -5.63 7.83 20.16
C ALA A 336 -5.08 6.43 19.83
N ALA A 337 -5.84 5.65 19.06
CA ALA A 337 -5.39 4.33 18.62
C ALA A 337 -4.18 4.39 17.69
N ALA A 338 -4.15 5.35 16.76
CA ALA A 338 -3.01 5.55 15.85
C ALA A 338 -1.75 5.96 16.61
N LEU A 339 -1.85 6.85 17.60
CA LEU A 339 -0.71 7.23 18.42
C LEU A 339 -0.12 6.03 19.17
N ALA A 340 -0.97 5.21 19.79
CA ALA A 340 -0.53 3.98 20.47
C ALA A 340 0.10 2.97 19.49
N ASN A 341 -0.49 2.82 18.30
CA ASN A 341 0.04 1.98 17.23
C ASN A 341 1.43 2.43 16.76
N ILE A 342 1.59 3.72 16.44
CA ILE A 342 2.86 4.24 15.90
C ILE A 342 3.95 4.17 16.97
N LYS A 343 3.65 4.48 18.24
CA LYS A 343 4.59 4.28 19.35
C LYS A 343 5.05 2.83 19.43
N ALA A 344 4.12 1.88 19.44
CA ALA A 344 4.47 0.46 19.48
C ALA A 344 5.33 0.04 18.28
N LEU A 345 5.07 0.57 17.09
CA LEU A 345 5.84 0.28 15.89
C LEU A 345 7.26 0.85 15.94
N VAL A 346 7.40 2.13 16.29
CA VAL A 346 8.66 2.87 16.32
C VAL A 346 9.53 2.46 17.50
N GLU A 347 8.95 2.32 18.69
CA GLU A 347 9.68 2.00 19.92
C GLU A 347 9.87 0.48 20.12
N GLY A 348 9.07 -0.35 19.44
CA GLY A 348 9.06 -1.80 19.59
C GLY A 348 10.03 -2.56 18.69
N GLY A 349 10.92 -1.88 17.96
CA GLY A 349 11.93 -2.52 17.11
C GLY A 349 11.39 -3.18 15.83
N MET A 350 10.18 -2.83 15.39
CA MET A 350 9.51 -3.49 14.26
C MET A 350 10.05 -3.04 12.91
N ILE A 351 10.56 -1.80 12.81
CA ILE A 351 11.17 -1.29 11.58
C ILE A 351 12.46 -2.07 11.30
N GLU A 352 13.28 -2.24 12.33
CA GLU A 352 14.52 -3.04 12.27
C GLU A 352 14.19 -4.50 11.97
N ASN A 353 13.14 -5.05 12.58
CA ASN A 353 12.72 -6.41 12.26
C ASN A 353 12.27 -6.54 10.80
N ALA A 354 11.52 -5.57 10.26
CA ALA A 354 11.14 -5.57 8.85
C ALA A 354 12.36 -5.54 7.92
N ALA A 355 13.41 -4.79 8.26
CA ALA A 355 14.68 -4.81 7.52
C ALA A 355 15.33 -6.20 7.54
N ARG A 356 15.41 -6.86 8.71
CA ARG A 356 15.96 -8.22 8.84
C ARG A 356 15.14 -9.26 8.06
N MET A 357 13.82 -9.21 8.14
CA MET A 357 12.95 -10.12 7.38
C MET A 357 13.06 -9.90 5.88
N GLY A 358 13.38 -8.66 5.46
CA GLY A 358 13.64 -8.33 4.07
C GLY A 358 14.79 -9.12 3.45
N GLU A 359 15.81 -9.49 4.23
CA GLU A 359 16.91 -10.33 3.74
C GLU A 359 16.40 -11.73 3.33
N ILE A 360 15.48 -12.29 4.11
CA ILE A 360 14.83 -13.59 3.82
C ILE A 360 13.95 -13.46 2.57
N PHE A 361 13.10 -12.43 2.51
CA PHE A 361 12.24 -12.20 1.35
C PHE A 361 13.06 -12.03 0.07
N GLN A 362 14.12 -11.23 0.08
CA GLN A 362 14.98 -11.02 -1.09
C GLN A 362 15.62 -12.32 -1.57
N ALA A 363 16.13 -13.15 -0.66
CA ALA A 363 16.68 -14.46 -1.01
C ALA A 363 15.62 -15.38 -1.64
N ARG A 364 14.41 -15.41 -1.08
CA ARG A 364 13.30 -16.25 -1.59
C ARG A 364 12.74 -15.73 -2.92
N MET A 365 12.65 -14.42 -3.14
CA MET A 365 12.21 -13.85 -4.43
C MET A 365 13.18 -14.22 -5.55
N LYS A 366 14.50 -14.12 -5.30
CA LYS A 366 15.53 -14.56 -6.25
C LYS A 366 15.42 -16.06 -6.56
N HIS A 367 15.13 -16.88 -5.55
CA HIS A 367 14.88 -18.31 -5.74
C HIS A 367 13.67 -18.57 -6.63
N PHE A 368 12.55 -17.86 -6.42
CA PHE A 368 11.36 -17.98 -7.26
C PHE A 368 11.63 -17.61 -8.73
N GLU A 369 12.37 -16.54 -9.00
CA GLU A 369 12.78 -16.19 -10.38
C GLU A 369 13.60 -17.30 -11.05
N GLN A 370 14.51 -17.92 -10.29
CA GLN A 370 15.41 -18.96 -10.81
C GLN A 370 14.72 -20.31 -11.00
N ARG A 371 13.82 -20.69 -10.09
CA ARG A 371 13.13 -21.99 -10.10
C ARG A 371 11.96 -22.02 -11.08
N TYR A 372 11.27 -20.90 -11.28
CA TYR A 372 10.07 -20.81 -12.12
C TYR A 372 10.21 -19.80 -13.27
N PRO A 373 11.29 -19.83 -14.07
CA PRO A 373 11.59 -18.81 -15.09
C PRO A 373 10.56 -18.75 -16.24
N ASN A 374 9.73 -19.79 -16.39
CA ASN A 374 8.68 -19.83 -17.39
C ASN A 374 7.41 -19.09 -16.98
N TYR A 375 7.24 -18.81 -15.69
CA TYR A 375 6.02 -18.24 -15.10
C TYR A 375 6.30 -16.92 -14.38
N VAL A 376 7.48 -16.76 -13.80
CA VAL A 376 7.88 -15.55 -13.06
C VAL A 376 8.64 -14.63 -14.01
N GLY A 377 8.06 -13.46 -14.29
CA GLY A 377 8.73 -12.42 -15.07
C GLY A 377 9.68 -11.59 -14.23
N LYS A 378 9.27 -11.28 -13.00
CA LYS A 378 10.06 -10.50 -12.03
C LYS A 378 9.57 -10.78 -10.61
N ALA A 379 10.47 -10.97 -9.66
CA ALA A 379 10.17 -11.01 -8.24
C ALA A 379 11.11 -10.09 -7.47
N ASP A 380 10.57 -9.33 -6.52
CA ASP A 380 11.37 -8.39 -5.74
C ASP A 380 10.80 -8.20 -4.33
N ALA A 381 11.65 -7.71 -3.44
CA ALA A 381 11.30 -7.48 -2.05
C ALA A 381 12.10 -6.35 -1.41
N ILE A 382 11.42 -5.59 -0.55
CA ILE A 382 12.02 -4.57 0.28
C ILE A 382 11.40 -4.55 1.68
N GLY A 383 12.22 -4.78 2.69
CA GLY A 383 11.73 -4.95 4.06
C GLY A 383 10.67 -6.05 4.14
N ALA A 384 9.53 -5.76 4.74
CA ALA A 384 8.42 -6.71 4.87
C ALA A 384 7.39 -6.59 3.74
N VAL A 385 7.81 -6.35 2.49
CA VAL A 385 6.94 -6.49 1.31
C VAL A 385 7.69 -7.20 0.21
N ALA A 386 7.00 -8.12 -0.47
CA ALA A 386 7.51 -8.80 -1.64
C ALA A 386 6.40 -8.96 -2.68
N ALA A 387 6.78 -9.11 -3.94
CA ALA A 387 5.85 -9.35 -5.03
C ALA A 387 6.47 -10.29 -6.06
N VAL A 388 5.68 -11.25 -6.54
CA VAL A 388 6.03 -12.13 -7.65
C VAL A 388 5.09 -11.83 -8.80
N GLN A 389 5.65 -11.28 -9.88
CA GLN A 389 4.92 -10.88 -11.08
C GLN A 389 4.91 -12.04 -12.08
N MET A 390 3.73 -12.59 -12.30
CA MET A 390 3.49 -13.73 -13.18
C MET A 390 3.32 -13.26 -14.63
N VAL A 391 3.86 -14.04 -15.57
CA VAL A 391 3.81 -13.76 -17.00
C VAL A 391 3.32 -14.96 -17.78
N THR A 392 2.68 -14.72 -18.92
CA THR A 392 2.04 -15.76 -19.74
C THR A 392 3.03 -16.65 -20.50
N ALA A 393 4.27 -16.18 -20.67
CA ALA A 393 5.34 -16.90 -21.34
C ALA A 393 6.73 -16.41 -20.88
N PRO A 394 7.78 -17.24 -20.99
CA PRO A 394 9.15 -16.83 -20.67
C PRO A 394 9.57 -15.58 -21.45
N GLY A 395 10.07 -14.57 -20.74
CA GLY A 395 10.49 -13.29 -21.34
C GLY A 395 9.35 -12.35 -21.79
N SER A 396 8.09 -12.71 -21.55
CA SER A 396 6.94 -11.83 -21.80
C SER A 396 6.80 -10.75 -20.72
N PHE A 397 6.08 -9.68 -21.03
CA PHE A 397 5.62 -8.66 -20.07
C PHE A 397 4.11 -8.75 -19.79
N ASP A 398 3.41 -9.61 -20.54
CA ASP A 398 1.97 -9.83 -20.43
C ASP A 398 1.66 -10.53 -19.10
N PRO A 399 0.80 -9.94 -18.25
CA PRO A 399 0.51 -10.49 -16.93
C PRO A 399 -0.31 -11.78 -17.02
N ASP A 400 0.07 -12.79 -16.22
CA ASP A 400 -0.71 -14.02 -16.06
C ASP A 400 -1.54 -13.99 -14.77
N HIS A 401 -2.75 -13.43 -14.89
CA HIS A 401 -3.72 -13.38 -13.80
C HIS A 401 -4.11 -14.77 -13.30
N ASP A 402 -4.30 -15.75 -14.18
CA ASP A 402 -4.89 -17.04 -13.82
C ASP A 402 -3.93 -17.88 -12.99
N THR A 403 -2.65 -17.84 -13.33
CA THR A 403 -1.61 -18.48 -12.54
C THR A 403 -1.45 -17.80 -11.18
N ALA A 404 -1.41 -16.45 -11.12
CA ALA A 404 -1.36 -15.72 -9.84
C ALA A 404 -2.58 -16.04 -8.95
N PHE A 405 -3.78 -16.08 -9.53
CA PHE A 405 -5.02 -16.41 -8.85
C PHE A 405 -5.00 -17.83 -8.28
N ALA A 406 -4.53 -18.81 -9.05
CA ALA A 406 -4.43 -20.19 -8.62
C ALA A 406 -3.43 -20.36 -7.46
N ILE A 407 -2.29 -19.66 -7.49
CA ILE A 407 -1.29 -19.65 -6.40
C ILE A 407 -1.91 -19.08 -5.12
N VAL A 408 -2.55 -17.91 -5.20
CA VAL A 408 -3.22 -17.29 -4.03
C VAL A 408 -4.29 -18.22 -3.44
N LYS A 409 -5.13 -18.82 -4.29
CA LYS A 409 -6.15 -19.78 -3.86
C LYS A 409 -5.52 -20.96 -3.10
N TYR A 410 -4.48 -21.56 -3.67
CA TYR A 410 -3.80 -22.72 -3.08
C TYR A 410 -3.20 -22.39 -1.71
N ALA A 411 -2.54 -21.23 -1.60
CA ALA A 411 -1.90 -20.77 -0.37
C ALA A 411 -2.93 -20.55 0.76
N VAL A 412 -4.05 -19.87 0.45
CA VAL A 412 -5.12 -19.62 1.43
C VAL A 412 -5.78 -20.91 1.90
N GLU A 413 -6.01 -21.88 1.00
CA GLU A 413 -6.53 -23.20 1.36
C GLU A 413 -5.61 -23.98 2.30
N ARG A 414 -4.32 -23.61 2.39
CA ARG A 414 -3.31 -24.24 3.25
C ARG A 414 -2.88 -23.38 4.43
N GLY A 415 -3.68 -22.39 4.80
CA GLY A 415 -3.42 -21.61 6.02
C GLY A 415 -2.43 -20.47 5.84
N LEU A 416 -2.10 -20.07 4.60
CA LEU A 416 -1.35 -18.84 4.34
C LEU A 416 -2.29 -17.75 3.82
N MET A 417 -2.61 -16.77 4.65
CA MET A 417 -3.55 -15.71 4.27
C MET A 417 -2.89 -14.71 3.32
N LEU A 418 -3.52 -14.53 2.16
CA LEU A 418 -3.17 -13.57 1.12
C LEU A 418 -4.45 -12.85 0.67
N PHE A 419 -4.31 -11.65 0.09
CA PHE A 419 -5.41 -11.04 -0.68
C PHE A 419 -5.36 -11.50 -2.14
N GLY A 420 -6.44 -11.26 -2.88
CA GLY A 420 -6.53 -11.59 -4.31
C GLY A 420 -5.42 -10.92 -5.13
N PRO A 421 -5.02 -11.48 -6.29
CA PRO A 421 -3.92 -10.93 -7.09
C PRO A 421 -4.06 -9.44 -7.42
N VAL A 422 -2.92 -8.74 -7.48
CA VAL A 422 -2.85 -7.28 -7.72
C VAL A 422 -1.91 -6.95 -8.89
N GLY A 423 -1.59 -5.67 -9.06
CA GLY A 423 -0.68 -5.18 -10.10
C GLY A 423 -1.29 -5.20 -11.50
N THR A 424 -0.46 -4.94 -12.50
CA THR A 424 -0.86 -4.90 -13.92
C THR A 424 -1.58 -6.19 -14.31
N GLY A 425 -2.81 -6.06 -14.83
CA GLY A 425 -3.66 -7.19 -15.22
C GLY A 425 -4.09 -8.13 -14.08
N GLY A 426 -3.75 -7.84 -12.81
CA GLY A 426 -3.94 -8.78 -11.71
C GLY A 426 -2.96 -9.96 -11.74
N GLY A 427 -1.81 -9.82 -12.38
CA GLY A 427 -0.80 -10.89 -12.51
C GLY A 427 0.20 -10.98 -11.36
N THR A 428 -0.05 -10.40 -10.20
CA THR A 428 0.93 -10.35 -9.10
C THR A 428 0.44 -11.07 -7.85
N VAL A 429 1.25 -12.00 -7.35
CA VAL A 429 1.14 -12.54 -5.99
C VAL A 429 1.94 -11.64 -5.05
N LYS A 430 1.27 -10.95 -4.13
CA LYS A 430 1.90 -9.98 -3.23
C LYS A 430 1.89 -10.47 -1.79
N LEU A 431 3.02 -10.27 -1.12
CA LEU A 431 3.26 -10.65 0.27
C LEU A 431 3.55 -9.39 1.10
N CYS A 432 2.92 -9.27 2.24
CA CYS A 432 3.14 -8.18 3.18
C CYS A 432 2.71 -8.58 4.59
N PRO A 433 3.56 -9.32 5.35
CA PRO A 433 3.25 -9.70 6.73
C PRO A 433 3.17 -8.48 7.66
N PRO A 434 2.52 -8.57 8.83
CA PRO A 434 2.82 -7.64 9.92
C PRO A 434 4.31 -7.62 10.26
N LEU A 435 4.83 -6.47 10.66
CA LEU A 435 6.27 -6.23 10.87
C LEU A 435 6.83 -6.93 12.11
N CYS A 436 5.95 -7.43 12.99
CA CYS A 436 6.31 -8.18 14.18
C CYS A 436 6.51 -9.69 13.95
N MET A 437 6.47 -10.15 12.69
CA MET A 437 6.66 -11.57 12.34
C MET A 437 8.09 -12.04 12.59
N THR A 438 8.26 -13.28 13.07
CA THR A 438 9.58 -13.90 13.29
C THR A 438 10.15 -14.50 12.01
N ALA A 439 11.45 -14.81 12.00
CA ALA A 439 12.10 -15.46 10.86
C ALA A 439 11.46 -16.83 10.55
N GLU A 440 11.14 -17.61 11.59
CA GLU A 440 10.53 -18.93 11.45
C GLU A 440 9.14 -18.84 10.82
N GLN A 441 8.37 -17.81 11.19
CA GLN A 441 7.06 -17.54 10.60
C GLN A 441 7.19 -17.11 9.13
N VAL A 442 8.14 -16.22 8.83
CA VAL A 442 8.41 -15.79 7.45
C VAL A 442 8.78 -16.98 6.57
N GLU A 443 9.70 -17.84 7.03
CA GLU A 443 10.12 -19.02 6.28
C GLU A 443 8.99 -20.04 6.12
N GLU A 444 8.25 -20.36 7.19
CA GLU A 444 7.11 -21.30 7.10
C GLU A 444 6.10 -20.82 6.04
N GLY A 445 5.79 -19.53 6.03
CA GLY A 445 4.86 -19.00 5.05
C GLY A 445 5.43 -19.01 3.62
N LEU A 446 6.72 -18.75 3.43
CA LEU A 446 7.36 -18.79 2.12
C LEU A 446 7.48 -20.24 1.59
N ASP A 447 7.61 -21.23 2.48
CA ASP A 447 7.56 -22.65 2.12
C ASP A 447 6.19 -23.05 1.58
N VAL A 448 5.10 -22.59 2.21
CA VAL A 448 3.73 -22.80 1.70
C VAL A 448 3.54 -22.11 0.35
N LEU A 449 4.14 -20.95 0.15
CA LEU A 449 4.11 -20.28 -1.14
C LEU A 449 4.83 -21.11 -2.19
N GLU A 450 6.00 -21.68 -1.89
CA GLU A 450 6.73 -22.55 -2.80
C GLU A 450 5.94 -23.82 -3.15
N GLU A 451 5.27 -24.45 -2.18
CA GLU A 451 4.32 -25.55 -2.45
C GLU A 451 3.21 -25.14 -3.44
N ALA A 452 2.71 -23.90 -3.32
CA ALA A 452 1.71 -23.36 -4.24
C ALA A 452 2.27 -23.19 -5.66
N PHE A 453 3.49 -22.67 -5.79
CA PHE A 453 4.17 -22.56 -7.07
C PHE A 453 4.43 -23.94 -7.68
N ASP A 454 4.91 -24.91 -6.91
CA ASP A 454 5.12 -26.29 -7.40
C ASP A 454 3.81 -26.90 -7.91
N ALA A 455 2.72 -26.78 -7.15
CA ALA A 455 1.43 -27.34 -7.54
C ALA A 455 0.82 -26.69 -8.79
N VAL A 456 1.00 -25.38 -8.97
CA VAL A 456 0.38 -24.63 -10.07
C VAL A 456 1.26 -24.55 -11.31
N CYS A 457 2.58 -24.44 -11.14
CA CYS A 457 3.52 -24.18 -12.22
C CYS A 457 4.26 -25.45 -12.70
N VAL A 458 4.54 -26.40 -11.80
CA VAL A 458 5.26 -27.65 -12.16
C VAL A 458 4.28 -28.81 -12.39
N GLY A 459 3.13 -28.80 -11.70
CA GLY A 459 2.07 -29.77 -11.87
C GLY A 459 1.22 -29.63 -13.13
N ARG A 460 1.59 -28.77 -14.09
CA ARG A 460 0.86 -28.50 -15.35
C ARG A 460 1.52 -29.13 -16.57
#